data_AF-A0A8H4UHD2-F1
#
_entry.id   AF-A0A8H4UHD2-F1
#
_cell.length_a   1.000
_cell.length_b   1.000
_cell.length_c   1.000
_cell.angle_alpha   90.00
_cell.angle_beta   90.00
_cell.angle_gamma   90.00
#
_symmetry.space_group_name_H-M   'P 1'
#
loop_
_entity.id
_entity.type
_entity.pdbx_description
1 polymer ?
#
loop_
_entity_poly.entity_id
_entity_poly.type
_entity_poly.pdbx_seq_one_letter_code
_entity_poly.pdbx_strand_id
1 'polypeptide(L)'
;MEYHAFGIVSKGPKASCHYMLCGVQGDFTRELVSNPPKTMWTREMKFAGIGHTSLMYKRGIRVCTGTGIGAALSTCIQNPNWFLIWIGSDQERTFGPTISSLIHENIEPERMILWDTKKKGRRPDTMQIIRETWRRFEAEVVFITTNKQGNHELMEGCLTAGIPAFGTLWDF
;
A
#
# COMPACT_ATOMS: atom_id res chain seq x y z
N MET A 1 0.72 -9.88 -27.01
CA MET A 1 0.20 -10.30 -25.70
C MET A 1 1.07 -9.65 -24.64
N GLU A 2 0.49 -8.76 -23.85
CA GLU A 2 1.20 -7.95 -22.86
C GLU A 2 0.84 -8.46 -21.44
N TYR A 3 1.80 -8.45 -20.51
CA TYR A 3 1.61 -8.85 -19.13
C TYR A 3 2.12 -7.75 -18.20
N HIS A 4 1.32 -7.42 -17.19
CA HIS A 4 1.64 -6.38 -16.20
C HIS A 4 1.47 -6.90 -14.79
N ALA A 5 2.34 -6.47 -13.88
CA ALA A 5 2.21 -6.74 -12.47
C ALA A 5 1.26 -5.72 -11.81
N PHE A 6 0.34 -6.21 -10.98
CA PHE A 6 -0.57 -5.36 -10.22
C PHE A 6 -0.49 -5.68 -8.74
N GLY A 7 -0.69 -4.65 -7.90
CA GLY A 7 -0.94 -4.84 -6.47
C GLY A 7 -2.29 -5.52 -6.26
N ILE A 8 -2.31 -6.54 -5.41
CA ILE A 8 -3.51 -7.32 -5.08
C ILE A 8 -3.78 -7.26 -3.57
N VAL A 9 -4.98 -6.86 -3.20
CA VAL A 9 -5.50 -6.92 -1.84
C VAL A 9 -6.24 -8.23 -1.63
N SER A 10 -5.91 -8.93 -0.55
CA SER A 10 -6.52 -10.19 -0.14
C SER A 10 -6.77 -10.18 1.36
N LYS A 11 -7.94 -10.62 1.79
CA LYS A 11 -8.20 -10.85 3.22
C LYS A 11 -7.46 -12.06 3.78
N GLY A 12 -7.05 -12.98 2.90
CA GLY A 12 -6.28 -14.16 3.23
C GLY A 12 -6.29 -15.18 2.09
N PRO A 13 -5.57 -16.31 2.23
CA PRO A 13 -5.44 -17.32 1.18
C PRO A 13 -6.74 -18.08 0.88
N LYS A 14 -7.71 -18.06 1.78
CA LYS A 14 -9.03 -18.68 1.63
C LYS A 14 -10.14 -17.67 1.27
N ALA A 15 -9.78 -16.45 0.90
CA ALA A 15 -10.77 -15.43 0.53
C ALA A 15 -11.54 -15.88 -0.72
N SER A 16 -12.84 -15.60 -0.78
CA SER A 16 -13.68 -15.89 -1.94
C SER A 16 -13.37 -15.02 -3.15
N CYS A 17 -12.69 -13.89 -2.94
CA CYS A 17 -12.24 -13.00 -3.98
C CYS A 17 -10.97 -12.24 -3.58
N HIS A 18 -10.32 -11.66 -4.57
CA HIS A 18 -9.13 -10.82 -4.44
C HIS A 18 -9.34 -9.53 -5.23
N TYR A 19 -8.77 -8.42 -4.76
CA TYR A 19 -9.00 -7.11 -5.35
C TYR A 19 -7.71 -6.63 -6.03
N MET A 20 -7.78 -6.39 -7.33
CA MET A 20 -6.67 -5.82 -8.09
C MET A 20 -6.84 -4.30 -8.17
N LEU A 21 -5.80 -3.55 -7.81
CA LEU A 21 -5.82 -2.09 -7.99
C LEU A 21 -5.13 -1.68 -9.29
N CYS A 22 -5.92 -1.12 -10.20
CA CYS A 22 -5.45 -0.59 -11.47
C CYS A 22 -5.54 0.94 -11.48
N GLY A 23 -4.41 1.61 -11.31
CA GLY A 23 -4.31 3.05 -11.57
C GLY A 23 -3.96 3.32 -13.02
N VAL A 24 -4.57 4.35 -13.61
CA VAL A 24 -4.29 4.74 -15.00
C VAL A 24 -2.90 5.35 -15.11
N GLN A 25 -1.97 4.63 -15.74
CA GLN A 25 -0.59 5.06 -16.00
C GLN A 25 -0.17 4.95 -17.48
N GLY A 26 -0.99 4.32 -18.32
CA GLY A 26 -0.75 4.14 -19.75
C GLY A 26 -1.94 3.49 -20.45
N ASP A 27 -1.82 3.24 -21.76
CA ASP A 27 -2.92 2.80 -22.61
C ASP A 27 -3.55 1.49 -22.12
N PHE A 28 -2.73 0.51 -21.73
CA PHE A 28 -3.21 -0.77 -21.18
C PHE A 28 -4.13 -0.56 -19.95
N THR A 29 -3.65 0.19 -18.96
CA THR A 29 -4.40 0.46 -17.73
C THR A 29 -5.63 1.34 -17.97
N ARG A 30 -5.57 2.23 -18.97
CA ARG A 30 -6.71 3.07 -19.36
C ARG A 30 -7.81 2.20 -19.96
N GLU A 31 -7.48 1.34 -20.92
CA GLU A 31 -8.45 0.42 -21.53
C GLU A 31 -9.05 -0.51 -20.49
N LEU A 32 -8.23 -1.06 -19.59
CA LEU A 32 -8.69 -1.95 -18.51
C LEU A 32 -9.71 -1.27 -17.58
N VAL A 33 -9.56 0.03 -17.30
CA VAL A 33 -10.48 0.79 -16.45
C VAL A 33 -11.72 1.26 -17.23
N SER A 34 -11.55 1.69 -18.48
CA SER A 34 -12.64 2.23 -19.30
C SER A 34 -13.53 1.14 -19.91
N ASN A 35 -12.98 -0.05 -20.15
CA ASN A 35 -13.65 -1.18 -20.79
C ASN A 35 -13.25 -2.50 -20.08
N PRO A 36 -13.71 -2.72 -18.83
CA PRO A 36 -13.27 -3.85 -18.03
C PRO A 36 -13.72 -5.19 -18.67
N PRO A 37 -12.80 -6.14 -18.89
CA PRO A 37 -13.14 -7.43 -19.48
C PRO A 37 -13.89 -8.32 -18.49
N LYS A 38 -14.71 -9.25 -19.01
CA LYS A 38 -15.39 -10.26 -18.18
C LYS A 38 -14.43 -11.29 -17.57
N THR A 39 -13.31 -11.54 -18.24
CA THR A 39 -12.30 -12.53 -17.84
C THR A 39 -10.90 -11.97 -18.07
N MET A 40 -9.95 -12.34 -17.22
CA MET A 40 -8.54 -11.99 -17.36
C MET A 40 -7.67 -13.24 -17.20
N TRP A 41 -6.61 -13.31 -18.01
CA TRP A 41 -5.58 -14.33 -17.85
C TRP A 41 -4.65 -13.93 -16.71
N THR A 42 -4.47 -14.81 -15.73
CA THR A 42 -3.50 -14.60 -14.65
C THR A 42 -2.37 -15.61 -14.76
N ARG A 43 -1.17 -15.22 -14.33
CA ARG A 43 -0.07 -16.18 -14.16
C ARG A 43 -0.22 -16.89 -12.81
N GLU A 44 0.12 -18.17 -12.80
CA GLU A 44 0.20 -18.95 -11.55
C GLU A 44 1.36 -18.48 -10.68
N MET A 45 2.46 -18.02 -11.30
CA MET A 45 3.58 -17.41 -10.59
C MET A 45 3.13 -16.15 -9.85
N LYS A 46 3.26 -16.17 -8.51
CA LYS A 46 3.03 -15.01 -7.64
C LYS A 46 4.38 -14.53 -7.13
N PHE A 47 4.71 -13.26 -7.40
CA PHE A 47 5.96 -12.67 -6.94
C PHE A 47 5.94 -12.48 -5.42
N ALA A 48 6.94 -13.01 -4.73
CA ALA A 48 7.18 -12.70 -3.33
C ALA A 48 7.75 -11.27 -3.23
N GLY A 49 6.85 -10.28 -3.17
CA GLY A 49 7.24 -8.89 -2.93
C GLY A 49 7.66 -8.67 -1.47
N ILE A 50 8.07 -7.43 -1.17
CA ILE A 50 8.39 -6.97 0.19
C ILE A 50 7.30 -7.30 1.24
N GLY A 51 6.03 -7.41 0.83
CA GLY A 51 4.96 -7.84 1.74
C GLY A 51 5.16 -9.26 2.28
N HIS A 52 5.84 -10.14 1.56
CA HIS A 52 6.10 -11.53 1.98
C HIS A 52 7.11 -11.61 3.14
N THR A 53 8.05 -10.66 3.22
CA THR A 53 9.04 -10.59 4.29
C THR A 53 8.47 -10.01 5.59
N SER A 54 7.20 -9.60 5.61
CA SER A 54 6.53 -9.05 6.80
C SER A 54 6.53 -10.03 7.98
N LEU A 55 6.56 -11.33 7.72
CA LEU A 55 6.55 -12.38 8.74
C LEU A 55 7.86 -12.46 9.55
N MET A 56 8.92 -11.79 9.10
CA MET A 56 10.20 -11.73 9.83
C MET A 56 10.20 -10.71 10.98
N TYR A 57 9.16 -9.87 11.07
CA TYR A 57 9.06 -8.78 12.05
C TYR A 57 7.83 -8.96 12.92
N LYS A 58 7.95 -8.67 14.21
CA LYS A 58 6.84 -8.75 15.17
C LYS A 58 5.86 -7.62 14.94
N ARG A 59 6.35 -6.39 14.73
CA ARG A 59 5.55 -5.18 14.50
C ARG A 59 6.16 -4.32 13.39
N GLY A 60 5.31 -3.82 12.49
CA GLY A 60 5.77 -3.03 11.34
C GLY A 60 4.80 -1.95 10.90
N ILE A 61 5.27 -1.05 10.03
CA ILE A 61 4.46 0.01 9.41
C ILE A 61 4.45 -0.21 7.90
N ARG A 62 3.27 -0.23 7.29
CA ARG A 62 3.10 -0.11 5.84
C ARG A 62 2.80 1.35 5.49
N VAL A 63 3.72 2.01 4.80
CA VAL A 63 3.49 3.35 4.22
C VAL A 63 3.24 3.19 2.73
N CYS A 64 2.16 3.76 2.22
CA CYS A 64 1.89 3.72 0.79
C CYS A 64 1.21 4.98 0.27
N THR A 65 1.40 5.26 -1.02
CA THR A 65 0.73 6.37 -1.71
C THR A 65 -0.09 5.90 -2.89
N GLY A 66 -1.29 6.47 -3.06
CA GLY A 66 -2.16 6.16 -4.21
C GLY A 66 -2.40 4.66 -4.35
N THR A 67 -2.16 4.10 -5.54
CA THR A 67 -2.35 2.66 -5.84
C THR A 67 -1.39 1.73 -5.10
N GLY A 68 -0.34 2.26 -4.45
CA GLY A 68 0.57 1.48 -3.61
C GLY A 68 -0.15 0.73 -2.48
N ILE A 69 -1.36 1.16 -2.10
CA ILE A 69 -2.23 0.44 -1.17
C ILE A 69 -2.54 -0.99 -1.63
N GLY A 70 -2.52 -1.25 -2.94
CA GLY A 70 -2.71 -2.60 -3.50
C GLY A 70 -1.61 -3.59 -3.09
N ALA A 71 -0.40 -3.12 -2.78
CA ALA A 71 0.67 -3.96 -2.25
C ALA A 71 0.73 -3.97 -0.72
N ALA A 72 0.06 -3.02 -0.05
CA ALA A 72 0.19 -2.81 1.38
C ALA A 72 -0.96 -3.35 2.22
N LEU A 73 -2.19 -3.24 1.72
CA LEU A 73 -3.39 -3.44 2.53
C LEU A 73 -3.53 -4.88 3.04
N SER A 74 -3.17 -5.88 2.22
CA SER A 74 -3.17 -7.29 2.62
C SER A 74 -2.37 -7.54 3.90
N THR A 75 -1.18 -6.95 4.03
CA THR A 75 -0.32 -7.13 5.21
C THR A 75 -1.00 -6.61 6.47
N CYS A 76 -1.63 -5.44 6.40
CA CYS A 76 -2.29 -4.82 7.56
C CYS A 76 -3.61 -5.52 7.95
N ILE A 77 -4.35 -6.04 6.96
CA ILE A 77 -5.58 -6.82 7.19
C ILE A 77 -5.24 -8.17 7.82
N GLN A 78 -4.20 -8.85 7.32
CA GLN A 78 -3.88 -10.22 7.73
C GLN A 78 -3.06 -10.29 9.02
N ASN A 79 -2.51 -9.17 9.50
CA ASN A 79 -1.69 -9.15 10.70
C ASN A 79 -1.97 -7.90 11.56
N PRO A 80 -2.52 -8.07 12.79
CA PRO A 80 -2.87 -6.95 13.68
C PRO A 80 -1.64 -6.21 14.23
N ASN A 81 -0.43 -6.71 14.00
CA ASN A 81 0.81 -6.04 14.38
C ASN A 81 1.37 -5.11 13.29
N TRP A 82 0.61 -4.82 12.23
CA TRP A 82 1.05 -3.97 11.11
C TRP A 82 0.22 -2.70 10.95
N PHE A 83 0.81 -1.54 11.22
CA PHE A 83 0.16 -0.24 11.11
C PHE A 83 0.06 0.23 9.65
N LEU A 84 -1.09 0.77 9.24
CA LEU A 84 -1.29 1.31 7.89
C LEU A 84 -1.14 2.84 7.86
N ILE A 85 -0.26 3.36 7.03
CA ILE A 85 -0.25 4.78 6.63
C ILE A 85 -0.53 4.85 5.15
N TRP A 86 -1.70 5.38 4.78
CA TRP A 86 -2.09 5.55 3.38
C TRP A 86 -2.35 6.99 3.04
N ILE A 87 -1.57 7.51 2.08
CA ILE A 87 -1.66 8.88 1.60
C ILE A 87 -2.18 8.87 0.17
N GLY A 88 -3.31 9.52 -0.08
CA GLY A 88 -3.92 9.58 -1.41
C GLY A 88 -4.69 10.86 -1.62
N SER A 89 -5.11 11.12 -2.85
CA SER A 89 -5.96 12.25 -3.18
C SER A 89 -7.35 11.74 -3.50
N ASP A 90 -8.40 12.31 -2.89
CA ASP A 90 -9.80 11.95 -3.18
C ASP A 90 -10.03 10.42 -3.09
N GLN A 91 -9.62 9.83 -1.97
CA GLN A 91 -9.38 8.38 -1.84
C GLN A 91 -10.62 7.55 -2.16
N GLU A 92 -11.75 7.88 -1.55
CA GLU A 92 -13.01 7.16 -1.74
C GLU A 92 -13.55 7.30 -3.17
N ARG A 93 -13.44 8.50 -3.76
CA ARG A 93 -13.83 8.71 -5.16
C ARG A 93 -12.94 7.94 -6.12
N THR A 94 -11.64 7.84 -5.81
CA THR A 94 -10.64 7.23 -6.71
C THR A 94 -10.63 5.70 -6.63
N PHE A 95 -10.71 5.15 -5.42
CA PHE A 95 -10.58 3.71 -5.17
C PHE A 95 -11.91 3.02 -4.89
N GLY A 96 -12.99 3.80 -4.80
CA GLY A 96 -14.34 3.31 -4.56
C GLY A 96 -14.61 2.91 -3.10
N PRO A 97 -15.89 2.67 -2.78
CA PRO A 97 -16.30 2.28 -1.44
C PRO A 97 -15.74 0.92 -1.03
N THR A 98 -15.46 0.02 -1.97
CA THR A 98 -14.95 -1.33 -1.68
C THR A 98 -13.61 -1.32 -0.92
N ILE A 99 -12.65 -0.50 -1.35
CA ILE A 99 -11.36 -0.40 -0.66
C ILE A 99 -11.51 0.30 0.69
N SER A 100 -12.37 1.32 0.76
CA SER A 100 -12.70 2.00 2.01
C SER A 100 -13.30 1.02 3.04
N SER A 101 -14.29 0.23 2.63
CA SER A 101 -14.90 -0.83 3.44
C SER A 101 -13.87 -1.87 3.89
N LEU A 102 -13.01 -2.36 3.00
CA LEU A 102 -11.97 -3.31 3.38
C LEU A 102 -11.04 -2.77 4.47
N ILE A 103 -10.68 -1.49 4.42
CA ILE A 103 -9.87 -0.86 5.46
C ILE A 103 -10.67 -0.78 6.76
N HIS A 104 -11.85 -0.15 6.75
CA HIS A 104 -12.62 0.13 7.96
C HIS A 104 -13.19 -1.12 8.65
N GLU A 105 -13.47 -2.18 7.90
CA GLU A 105 -14.00 -3.44 8.44
C GLU A 105 -12.91 -4.36 9.01
N ASN A 106 -11.64 -4.16 8.66
CA ASN A 106 -10.56 -5.10 8.98
C ASN A 106 -9.35 -4.46 9.68
N ILE A 107 -9.30 -3.14 9.82
CA ILE A 107 -8.23 -2.43 10.49
C ILE A 107 -8.84 -1.45 11.50
N GLU A 108 -8.42 -1.60 12.75
CA GLU A 108 -8.85 -0.76 13.85
C GLU A 108 -8.40 0.70 13.65
N PRO A 109 -9.22 1.70 14.02
CA PRO A 109 -8.89 3.12 13.84
C PRO A 109 -7.53 3.53 14.41
N GLU A 110 -7.10 2.91 15.51
CA GLU A 110 -5.84 3.19 16.20
C GLU A 110 -4.62 2.63 15.47
N ARG A 111 -4.83 1.77 14.46
CA ARG A 111 -3.81 1.09 13.66
C ARG A 111 -3.69 1.65 12.24
N MET A 112 -4.37 2.75 11.95
CA MET A 112 -4.33 3.37 10.63
C MET A 112 -4.26 4.90 10.65
N ILE A 113 -3.60 5.44 9.64
CA ILE A 113 -3.64 6.86 9.27
C ILE A 113 -4.04 6.92 7.80
N LEU A 114 -5.24 7.42 7.54
CA LEU A 114 -5.76 7.67 6.19
C LEU A 114 -5.67 9.17 5.91
N TRP A 115 -4.75 9.55 5.02
CA TRP A 115 -4.52 10.96 4.67
C TRP A 115 -5.02 11.25 3.26
N ASP A 116 -6.22 11.82 3.18
CA ASP A 116 -6.75 12.37 1.93
C ASP A 116 -6.22 13.79 1.70
N THR A 117 -5.27 13.94 0.79
CA THR A 117 -4.60 15.21 0.49
C THR A 117 -5.53 16.26 -0.09
N LYS A 118 -6.62 15.84 -0.77
CA LYS A 118 -7.60 16.77 -1.33
C LYS A 118 -8.50 17.31 -0.22
N LYS A 119 -8.98 16.44 0.67
CA LYS A 119 -9.76 16.86 1.85
C LYS A 119 -8.94 17.70 2.83
N LYS A 120 -7.64 17.40 2.99
CA LYS A 120 -6.72 18.15 3.85
C LYS A 120 -6.13 19.41 3.20
N GLY A 121 -6.29 19.58 1.89
CA GLY A 121 -5.69 20.68 1.12
C GLY A 121 -4.16 20.67 1.04
N ARG A 122 -3.49 19.62 1.54
CA ARG A 122 -2.02 19.51 1.60
C ARG A 122 -1.53 18.07 1.68
N ARG A 123 -0.28 17.86 1.27
CA ARG A 123 0.47 16.65 1.60
C ARG A 123 0.93 16.69 3.07
N PRO A 124 1.00 15.54 3.77
CA PRO A 124 1.55 15.50 5.11
C PRO A 124 3.07 15.58 5.09
N ASP A 125 3.67 15.99 6.21
CA ASP A 125 5.04 15.60 6.52
C ASP A 125 5.06 14.11 6.82
N THR A 126 5.36 13.32 5.80
CA THR A 126 5.26 11.85 5.89
C THR A 126 6.35 11.29 6.79
N MET A 127 7.54 11.90 6.83
CA MET A 127 8.61 11.46 7.72
C MET A 127 8.30 11.75 9.18
N GLN A 128 7.68 12.89 9.49
CA GLN A 128 7.19 13.16 10.84
C GLN A 128 6.17 12.10 11.28
N ILE A 129 5.16 11.81 10.44
CA ILE A 129 4.16 10.77 10.73
C ILE A 129 4.82 9.41 10.96
N ILE A 130 5.79 9.03 10.13
CA ILE A 130 6.53 7.77 10.30
C ILE A 130 7.25 7.74 11.65
N ARG A 131 8.00 8.79 12.02
CA ARG A 131 8.76 8.82 13.28
C ARG A 131 7.86 8.74 14.51
N GLU A 132 6.76 9.48 14.50
CA GLU A 132 5.79 9.49 15.60
C GLU A 132 5.09 8.13 15.73
N THR A 133 4.64 7.58 14.60
CA THR A 133 3.98 6.27 14.55
C THR A 133 4.95 5.17 14.95
N TRP A 134 6.19 5.20 14.47
CA TRP A 134 7.24 4.24 14.81
C TRP A 134 7.44 4.12 16.32
N ARG A 135 7.58 5.27 17.00
CA ARG A 135 7.78 5.31 18.45
C ARG A 135 6.53 4.86 19.20
N ARG A 136 5.37 5.41 18.86
CA ARG A 136 4.10 5.11 19.54
C ARG A 136 3.64 3.67 19.34
N PHE A 137 3.86 3.14 18.14
CA PHE A 137 3.48 1.78 17.75
C PHE A 137 4.63 0.77 17.95
N GLU A 138 5.76 1.18 18.53
CA GLU A 138 6.90 0.28 18.83
C GLU A 138 7.24 -0.63 17.63
N ALA A 139 7.28 -0.05 16.44
CA ALA A 139 7.55 -0.79 15.21
C ALA A 139 9.04 -1.16 15.11
N GLU A 140 9.31 -2.26 14.42
CA GLU A 140 10.67 -2.76 14.15
C GLU A 140 11.10 -2.55 12.70
N VAL A 141 10.14 -2.28 11.78
CA VAL A 141 10.42 -2.00 10.36
C VAL A 141 9.34 -1.16 9.67
N VAL A 142 9.75 -0.32 8.71
CA VAL A 142 8.86 0.43 7.82
C VAL A 142 8.98 -0.12 6.40
N PHE A 143 7.87 -0.57 5.82
CA PHE A 143 7.80 -0.90 4.40
C PHE A 143 7.13 0.23 3.63
N ILE A 144 7.83 0.75 2.63
CA ILE A 144 7.44 1.92 1.85
C ILE A 144 7.01 1.47 0.46
N THR A 145 5.82 1.90 0.02
CA THR A 145 5.29 1.66 -1.32
C THR A 145 4.73 2.95 -1.90
N THR A 146 5.63 3.78 -2.40
CA THR A 146 5.35 5.10 -2.98
C THR A 146 6.04 5.22 -4.33
N ASN A 147 5.78 6.30 -5.08
CA ASN A 147 6.45 6.58 -6.36
C ASN A 147 7.99 6.71 -6.20
N LYS A 148 8.75 6.69 -7.31
CA LYS A 148 10.23 6.70 -7.29
C LYS A 148 10.82 7.79 -6.38
N GLN A 149 10.36 9.03 -6.55
CA GLN A 149 10.83 10.16 -5.75
C GLN A 149 10.50 10.00 -4.27
N GLY A 150 9.22 9.77 -3.93
CA GLY A 150 8.81 9.63 -2.54
C GLY A 150 9.44 8.41 -1.87
N ASN A 151 9.74 7.35 -2.62
CA ASN A 151 10.41 6.18 -2.08
C ASN A 151 11.85 6.52 -1.67
N HIS A 152 12.58 7.21 -2.55
CA HIS A 152 13.94 7.66 -2.25
C HIS A 152 13.99 8.61 -1.05
N GLU A 153 13.16 9.66 -1.04
CA GLU A 153 13.10 10.64 0.05
C GLU A 153 12.78 10.00 1.41
N LEU A 154 11.81 9.07 1.45
CA LEU A 154 11.43 8.38 2.68
C LEU A 154 12.49 7.38 3.14
N MET A 155 13.14 6.69 2.21
CA MET A 155 14.24 5.77 2.54
C MET A 155 15.42 6.52 3.16
N GLU A 156 15.84 7.65 2.57
CA GLU A 156 16.90 8.51 3.13
C GLU A 156 16.49 9.11 4.49
N GLY A 157 15.23 9.55 4.60
CA GLY A 157 14.69 10.08 5.85
C GLY A 157 14.67 9.04 6.97
N CYS A 158 14.33 7.78 6.66
CA CYS A 158 14.36 6.68 7.62
C CYS A 158 15.79 6.32 8.01
N LEU A 159 16.70 6.24 7.04
CA LEU A 159 18.13 5.99 7.29
C LEU A 159 18.72 7.03 8.24
N THR A 160 18.49 8.31 7.96
CA THR A 160 18.95 9.43 8.79
C THR A 160 18.38 9.38 10.21
N ALA A 161 17.16 8.87 10.36
CA ALA A 161 16.49 8.73 11.65
C ALA A 161 16.83 7.43 12.39
N GLY A 162 17.69 6.56 11.82
CA GLY A 162 18.00 5.24 12.39
C GLY A 162 16.81 4.28 12.40
N ILE A 163 15.85 4.46 11.49
CA ILE A 163 14.65 3.63 11.35
C ILE A 163 14.89 2.61 10.23
N PRO A 164 14.90 1.30 10.53
CA PRO A 164 14.93 0.26 9.51
C PRO A 164 13.76 0.38 8.54
N ALA A 165 14.07 0.55 7.26
CA ALA A 165 13.07 0.69 6.22
C ALA A 165 13.46 -0.05 4.93
N PHE A 166 12.44 -0.49 4.21
CA PHE A 166 12.56 -1.11 2.89
C PHE A 166 11.56 -0.47 1.94
N GLY A 167 12.04 -0.02 0.78
CA GLY A 167 11.23 0.63 -0.24
C GLY A 167 10.90 -0.27 -1.42
N THR A 168 9.99 0.20 -2.27
CA THR A 168 9.76 -0.38 -3.59
C THR A 168 11.06 -0.31 -4.41
N LEU A 169 11.39 -1.40 -5.11
CA LEU A 169 12.46 -1.43 -6.09
C LEU A 169 11.98 -0.71 -7.37
N TRP A 170 12.75 0.27 -7.83
CA TRP A 170 12.45 1.10 -9.00
C TRP A 170 13.39 0.86 -10.19
N ASP A 171 14.24 -0.16 -10.10
CA ASP A 171 15.35 -0.43 -11.04
C ASP A 171 15.07 -1.62 -11.98
N PHE A 172 13.82 -1.79 -12.42
CA PHE A 172 13.41 -2.82 -13.39
C PHE A 172 13.31 -2.29 -14.81
#